data_AF-A0A813PUE8-F1
#
_entry.id   AF-A0A813PUE8-F1
#
_cell.length_a   1.000
_cell.length_b   1.000
_cell.length_c   1.000
_cell.angle_alpha   90.00
_cell.angle_beta   90.00
_cell.angle_gamma   90.00
#
_symmetry.space_group_name_H-M   'P 1'
#
loop_
_entity.id
_entity.type
_entity.pdbx_description
1 polymer ?
#
loop_
_entity_poly.entity_id
_entity_poly.type
_entity_poly.pdbx_seq_one_letter_code
_entity_poly.pdbx_strand_id
1 'polypeptide(L)'
;MGCCKSAQYGCCIAIDDDESIILNKPTGKEIRHGPGWNFFPCWYDVNVIKSIPLQRNEYLVVKHIINDRKSKAHATNTSNKEEGIEFINADAASEDAKLMEIIHGPQIYRIRNPYDQISDHTVNRGIKQMLNLSSTQYLIVTNKFNGEKKVERGPKLYCPRPSDDISDIRNMYNLSSTEYIIVTDESSGEKNTVPGPQLFCPKAYDKISVVYSYIVLNHTNYCRIIDSRTGVMRMEEGPKTFALGPYESLIKLDNQTIFDIINIDNENAVLVKNLDTGFDELITKPQKFIPSFTQKFLEIRKLIKLAPYENMVLIDKDGQHILKNGLKDKSFFIYPYQQVYTQEWSNDLNKNHKSINKVDRFDTRNQYMDYEFLVRTADNVEIILDVSIFWQITDLYKLVLVTMDPPEDICNHTRSQILSEVSKYNMKEFMELPNNMLIDSVNKDDNFYNSRGVNVIRVEVLQKRCKDAEIQKIFKQIIDEKTNRIKNNEKQEASNEIRLRDLTGQIDAEKLFGTLLKIKKENERQENQADGIAEGSKIQNFINNLGDDIPLEKKLQIYFDIQNTKRLELLASNKTSMYLTPKEVDTKVVNVNTMYSTNDVVQQKDLNRINIEV
;
A
#
# COMPACT_ATOMS: atom_id res chain seq x y z
N MET A 1 4.18 -35.23 133.56
CA MET A 1 3.51 -34.07 134.19
C MET A 1 3.40 -32.99 133.12
N GLY A 2 2.28 -32.30 132.88
CA GLY A 2 0.92 -32.39 133.43
C GLY A 2 -0.08 -31.75 132.44
N CYS A 3 -1.38 -31.96 132.63
CA CYS A 3 -2.42 -31.69 131.62
C CYS A 3 -2.78 -30.20 131.39
N CYS A 4 -3.13 -29.85 130.15
CA CYS A 4 -4.21 -28.91 129.79
C CYS A 4 -4.64 -29.19 128.33
N LYS A 5 -5.82 -29.81 128.11
CA LYS A 5 -7.10 -29.16 127.75
C LYS A 5 -7.20 -28.54 126.34
N SER A 6 -7.79 -29.33 125.42
CA SER A 6 -8.80 -28.97 124.41
C SER A 6 -8.52 -27.92 123.31
N ALA A 7 -9.11 -28.18 122.13
CA ALA A 7 -9.43 -27.22 121.06
C ALA A 7 -8.32 -26.87 120.03
N GLN A 8 -7.74 -27.87 119.34
CA GLN A 8 -7.07 -27.65 118.06
C GLN A 8 -8.10 -27.27 116.97
N TYR A 9 -8.26 -25.98 116.70
CA TYR A 9 -9.07 -25.45 115.58
C TYR A 9 -8.28 -24.51 114.65
N GLY A 10 -6.95 -24.64 114.62
CA GLY A 10 -6.06 -23.87 113.73
C GLY A 10 -5.45 -24.77 112.66
N CYS A 11 -5.64 -24.39 111.40
CA CYS A 11 -4.87 -24.91 110.27
C CYS A 11 -3.66 -24.00 110.01
N CYS A 12 -2.62 -24.58 109.42
CA CYS A 12 -1.47 -23.83 108.94
C CYS A 12 -1.09 -24.30 107.53
N ILE A 13 -0.63 -23.38 106.69
CA ILE A 13 -0.10 -23.68 105.37
C ILE A 13 1.19 -22.89 105.16
N ALA A 14 2.21 -23.54 104.61
CA ALA A 14 3.39 -22.86 104.09
C ALA A 14 3.05 -22.30 102.70
N ILE A 15 3.50 -21.08 102.43
CA ILE A 15 3.29 -20.37 101.16
C ILE A 15 4.67 -19.97 100.63
N ASP A 16 4.95 -20.31 99.38
CA ASP A 16 6.19 -19.93 98.70
C ASP A 16 6.17 -18.46 98.23
N ASP A 17 7.33 -17.92 97.84
CA ASP A 17 7.47 -16.54 97.36
C ASP A 17 6.57 -16.21 96.15
N ASP A 18 6.26 -17.19 95.29
CA ASP A 18 5.40 -17.01 94.13
C ASP A 18 3.91 -17.19 94.46
N GLU A 19 3.53 -17.49 95.70
CA GLU A 19 2.16 -17.86 96.09
C GLU A 19 1.46 -16.84 96.99
N SER A 20 0.14 -16.95 97.06
CA SER A 20 -0.72 -16.12 97.92
C SER A 20 -1.99 -16.90 98.27
N ILE A 21 -2.46 -16.81 99.51
CA ILE A 21 -3.74 -17.42 99.91
C ILE A 21 -4.87 -16.40 99.95
N ILE A 22 -6.04 -16.80 99.49
CA ILE A 22 -7.31 -16.13 99.79
C ILE A 22 -8.02 -16.93 100.88
N LEU A 23 -8.23 -16.29 102.03
CA LEU A 23 -9.01 -16.77 103.16
C LEU A 23 -10.46 -16.27 103.04
N ASN A 24 -11.41 -17.18 102.84
CA ASN A 24 -12.83 -16.83 102.88
C ASN A 24 -13.33 -16.90 104.34
N LYS A 25 -13.64 -15.73 104.93
CA LYS A 25 -14.19 -15.59 106.28
C LYS A 25 -15.69 -15.27 106.19
N PRO A 26 -16.51 -15.51 107.24
CA PRO A 26 -17.92 -15.11 107.25
C PRO A 26 -18.10 -13.59 107.11
N THR A 27 -17.09 -12.80 107.50
CA THR A 27 -17.09 -11.34 107.47
C THR A 27 -16.47 -10.75 106.19
N GLY A 28 -15.98 -11.58 105.27
CA GLY A 28 -15.35 -11.16 104.02
C GLY A 28 -14.13 -11.99 103.62
N LYS A 29 -13.48 -11.64 102.52
CA LYS A 29 -12.26 -12.28 102.04
C LYS A 29 -11.02 -11.49 102.44
N GLU A 30 -9.94 -12.20 102.79
CA GLU A 30 -8.61 -11.62 103.08
C GLU A 30 -7.57 -12.31 102.19
N ILE A 31 -6.63 -11.55 101.63
CA ILE A 31 -5.47 -12.11 100.92
C ILE A 31 -4.22 -11.99 101.77
N ARG A 32 -3.34 -12.99 101.70
CA ARG A 32 -2.00 -12.95 102.30
C ARG A 32 -0.98 -13.47 101.29
N HIS A 33 0.13 -12.75 101.15
CA HIS A 33 1.21 -13.08 100.23
C HIS A 33 2.29 -13.89 100.94
N GLY A 34 2.97 -14.78 100.19
CA GLY A 34 4.19 -15.42 100.65
C GLY A 34 5.40 -14.46 100.69
N PRO A 35 6.54 -14.91 101.24
CA PRO A 35 6.76 -16.28 101.74
C PRO A 35 6.40 -16.41 103.23
N GLY A 36 6.00 -17.62 103.66
CA GLY A 36 5.94 -17.96 105.08
C GLY A 36 4.71 -18.77 105.53
N TRP A 37 4.71 -19.13 106.82
CA TRP A 37 3.65 -19.91 107.45
C TRP A 37 2.45 -19.04 107.81
N ASN A 38 1.30 -19.37 107.23
CA ASN A 38 0.04 -18.69 107.50
C ASN A 38 -0.89 -19.56 108.33
N PHE A 39 -1.26 -19.04 109.51
CA PHE A 39 -2.19 -19.66 110.44
C PHE A 39 -3.59 -19.05 110.29
N PHE A 40 -4.61 -19.91 110.28
CA PHE A 40 -6.03 -19.54 110.16
C PHE A 40 -6.93 -20.60 110.81
N PRO A 41 -8.16 -20.26 111.24
CA PRO A 41 -9.11 -21.23 111.77
C PRO A 41 -9.48 -22.29 110.72
N CYS A 42 -9.62 -23.56 111.16
CA CYS A 42 -9.86 -24.71 110.28
C CYS A 42 -11.20 -24.72 109.53
N TRP A 43 -12.05 -23.72 109.76
CA TRP A 43 -13.37 -23.53 109.16
C TRP A 43 -13.41 -22.33 108.20
N TYR A 44 -12.27 -21.72 107.87
CA TYR A 44 -12.13 -20.84 106.70
C TYR A 44 -11.86 -21.69 105.46
N ASP A 45 -12.60 -21.45 104.37
CA ASP A 45 -12.25 -22.00 103.07
C ASP A 45 -11.03 -21.25 102.52
N VAL A 46 -9.99 -21.98 102.14
CA VAL A 46 -8.69 -21.41 101.72
C VAL A 46 -8.34 -21.83 100.31
N ASN A 47 -8.08 -20.84 99.46
CA ASN A 47 -7.61 -21.06 98.08
C ASN A 47 -6.18 -20.53 97.94
N VAL A 48 -5.23 -21.39 97.60
CA VAL A 48 -3.87 -21.00 97.22
C VAL A 48 -3.88 -20.56 95.75
N ILE A 49 -3.28 -19.41 95.45
CA ILE A 49 -3.17 -18.85 94.11
C ILE A 49 -1.69 -18.53 93.85
N LYS A 50 -1.15 -19.10 92.77
CA LYS A 50 0.18 -18.73 92.26
C LYS A 50 0.09 -17.39 91.52
N SER A 51 1.08 -16.54 91.75
CA SER A 51 1.32 -15.32 90.99
C SER A 51 1.47 -15.61 89.49
N ILE A 52 1.22 -14.58 88.67
CA ILE A 52 1.16 -14.70 87.22
C ILE A 52 2.37 -13.95 86.63
N PRO A 53 3.42 -14.66 86.18
CA PRO A 53 4.51 -14.04 85.44
C PRO A 53 4.01 -13.64 84.05
N LEU A 54 4.00 -12.34 83.75
CA LEU A 54 3.65 -11.81 82.44
C LEU A 54 4.92 -11.52 81.64
N GLN A 55 5.04 -12.09 80.45
CA GLN A 55 6.13 -11.81 79.51
C GLN A 55 5.97 -10.43 78.86
N ARG A 56 7.03 -9.93 78.22
CA ARG A 56 7.07 -8.58 77.61
C ARG A 56 5.97 -8.34 76.54
N ASN A 57 5.44 -9.40 75.94
CA ASN A 57 4.39 -9.38 74.92
C ASN A 57 3.02 -9.82 75.46
N GLU A 58 2.84 -9.90 76.77
CA GLU A 58 1.62 -10.38 77.42
C GLU A 58 0.99 -9.31 78.31
N TYR A 59 -0.33 -9.36 78.42
CA TYR A 59 -1.11 -8.53 79.31
C TYR A 59 -2.21 -9.33 80.01
N LEU A 60 -2.62 -8.85 81.18
CA LEU A 60 -3.73 -9.38 81.96
C LEU A 60 -4.83 -8.33 82.06
N VAL A 61 -6.10 -8.75 81.98
CA VAL A 61 -7.26 -7.88 82.28
C VAL A 61 -7.81 -8.27 83.65
N VAL A 62 -7.79 -7.32 84.59
CA VAL A 62 -8.26 -7.49 85.96
C VAL A 62 -9.51 -6.65 86.16
N LYS A 63 -10.61 -7.26 86.58
CA LYS A 63 -11.87 -6.60 86.91
C LYS A 63 -12.01 -6.44 88.41
N HIS A 64 -11.91 -5.22 88.91
CA HIS A 64 -12.08 -4.92 90.32
C HIS A 64 -13.57 -4.88 90.70
N ILE A 65 -13.94 -5.64 91.72
CA ILE A 65 -15.28 -5.58 92.32
C ILE A 65 -15.21 -4.70 93.56
N ILE A 66 -15.75 -3.49 93.47
CA ILE A 66 -16.03 -2.66 94.65
C ILE A 66 -17.22 -3.27 95.39
N ASN A 67 -17.01 -3.60 96.66
CA ASN A 67 -18.03 -4.15 97.54
C ASN A 67 -18.62 -3.02 98.40
N ASP A 68 -19.76 -2.47 97.98
CA ASP A 68 -20.28 -1.15 98.40
C ASP A 68 -20.89 -1.10 99.82
N ARG A 69 -20.31 -1.85 100.76
CA ARG A 69 -20.73 -1.94 102.17
C ARG A 69 -19.70 -1.40 103.18
N LYS A 70 -18.57 -0.85 102.73
CA LYS A 70 -17.57 -0.17 103.60
C LYS A 70 -17.18 1.25 103.14
N SER A 71 -17.69 1.70 102.00
CA SER A 71 -17.46 3.00 101.35
C SER A 71 -18.15 4.20 102.03
N LYS A 72 -19.02 4.00 103.03
CA LYS A 72 -19.68 5.08 103.80
C LYS A 72 -19.09 5.35 105.20
N ALA A 73 -17.96 4.73 105.54
CA ALA A 73 -17.39 4.81 106.90
C ALA A 73 -15.86 5.02 106.94
N HIS A 74 -15.34 5.94 106.12
CA HIS A 74 -14.18 6.81 106.46
C HIS A 74 -13.93 7.84 105.35
N ALA A 75 -14.79 8.86 105.28
CA ALA A 75 -14.48 10.11 104.59
C ALA A 75 -14.10 11.15 105.64
N THR A 76 -12.84 11.14 106.07
CA THR A 76 -12.22 12.24 106.84
C THR A 76 -10.71 12.05 106.85
N ASN A 77 -9.99 13.05 106.31
CA ASN A 77 -8.54 13.29 106.45
C ASN A 77 -7.62 12.16 105.93
N THR A 78 -6.94 12.34 104.79
CA THR A 78 -5.72 13.17 104.73
C THR A 78 -5.52 13.87 103.38
N SER A 79 -5.03 15.10 103.44
CA SER A 79 -4.55 15.87 102.29
C SER A 79 -3.03 15.68 102.10
N ASN A 80 -2.59 15.43 100.85
CA ASN A 80 -1.68 16.31 100.09
C ASN A 80 -0.82 15.59 99.02
N LYS A 81 -0.64 16.34 97.91
CA LYS A 81 0.45 16.33 96.90
C LYS A 81 0.49 15.24 95.81
N GLU A 82 0.38 15.76 94.58
CA GLU A 82 1.18 15.47 93.37
C GLU A 82 1.07 14.05 92.76
N GLU A 83 0.78 13.83 91.47
CA GLU A 83 0.68 14.70 90.28
C GLU A 83 -0.59 14.41 89.44
N GLY A 84 -0.80 15.16 88.36
CA GLY A 84 -2.11 15.33 87.72
C GLY A 84 -2.71 14.10 87.00
N ILE A 85 -3.98 13.84 87.29
CA ILE A 85 -4.92 13.11 86.43
C ILE A 85 -6.18 13.99 86.32
N GLU A 86 -6.56 14.37 85.09
CA GLU A 86 -7.77 15.15 84.85
C GLU A 86 -9.01 14.27 85.06
N PHE A 87 -9.82 14.60 86.07
CA PHE A 87 -11.15 14.02 86.26
C PHE A 87 -12.20 14.91 85.59
N ILE A 88 -12.60 14.56 84.37
CA ILE A 88 -13.77 15.15 83.73
C ILE A 88 -15.01 14.44 84.29
N ASN A 89 -15.87 15.19 84.98
CA ASN A 89 -17.21 14.72 85.31
C ASN A 89 -18.08 14.71 84.04
N ALA A 90 -18.67 13.57 83.72
CA ALA A 90 -19.67 13.44 82.66
C ALA A 90 -20.79 12.48 83.10
N ASP A 91 -22.02 12.81 82.72
CA ASP A 91 -23.23 12.27 83.32
C ASP A 91 -23.58 10.82 82.93
N ALA A 92 -24.06 10.07 83.92
CA ALA A 92 -25.06 9.01 83.85
C ALA A 92 -25.21 8.19 82.52
N ALA A 93 -24.22 7.35 82.19
CA ALA A 93 -24.45 6.17 81.33
C ALA A 93 -23.51 4.98 81.66
N SER A 94 -24.10 3.80 81.90
CA SER A 94 -23.47 2.49 82.13
C SER A 94 -22.72 2.25 83.46
N GLU A 95 -23.39 1.60 84.41
CA GLU A 95 -22.79 1.02 85.64
C GLU A 95 -21.92 -0.23 85.38
N ASP A 96 -21.76 -0.64 84.11
CA ASP A 96 -20.97 -1.81 83.72
C ASP A 96 -19.53 -1.51 83.32
N ALA A 97 -19.12 -0.24 83.33
CA ALA A 97 -17.71 0.18 83.38
C ALA A 97 -17.05 -0.11 84.75
N LYS A 98 -17.32 -1.30 85.31
CA LYS A 98 -16.74 -1.79 86.58
C LYS A 98 -15.23 -1.88 86.43
N LEU A 99 -14.52 -0.96 87.09
CA LEU A 99 -13.07 -0.73 87.06
C LEU A 99 -12.28 -1.94 86.55
N MET A 100 -11.87 -1.88 85.27
CA MET A 100 -10.97 -2.86 84.68
C MET A 100 -9.58 -2.25 84.53
N GLU A 101 -8.58 -2.84 85.18
CA GLU A 101 -7.17 -2.51 85.02
C GLU A 101 -6.52 -3.46 84.00
N ILE A 102 -5.60 -2.95 83.18
CA ILE A 102 -4.77 -3.75 82.29
C ILE A 102 -3.33 -3.71 82.76
N ILE A 103 -2.77 -4.90 82.95
CA ILE A 103 -1.47 -5.11 83.56
C ILE A 103 -0.53 -5.64 82.48
N HIS A 104 0.39 -4.78 82.09
CA HIS A 104 1.38 -5.01 81.03
C HIS A 104 2.59 -5.76 81.59
N GLY A 105 3.14 -6.73 80.86
CA GLY A 105 4.46 -7.27 81.16
C GLY A 105 5.61 -6.33 80.74
N PRO A 106 6.88 -6.65 81.09
CA PRO A 106 7.30 -7.81 81.87
C PRO A 106 7.24 -7.53 83.39
N GLN A 107 6.35 -8.23 84.10
CA GLN A 107 6.28 -8.19 85.57
C GLN A 107 5.56 -9.43 86.12
N ILE A 108 5.80 -9.74 87.40
CA ILE A 108 5.04 -10.79 88.11
C ILE A 108 3.83 -10.14 88.77
N TYR A 109 2.63 -10.43 88.26
CA TYR A 109 1.40 -9.94 88.87
C TYR A 109 1.02 -10.79 90.09
N ARG A 110 0.89 -10.13 91.24
CA ARG A 110 0.26 -10.64 92.45
C ARG A 110 -1.09 -9.94 92.61
N ILE A 111 -2.18 -10.72 92.75
CA ILE A 111 -3.53 -10.21 92.99
C ILE A 111 -3.51 -9.32 94.23
N ARG A 112 -3.95 -8.06 94.13
CA ARG A 112 -3.88 -7.11 95.26
C ARG A 112 -5.13 -7.12 96.14
N ASN A 113 -6.31 -7.35 95.55
CA ASN A 113 -7.58 -7.38 96.25
C ASN A 113 -8.26 -8.75 96.07
N PRO A 114 -8.66 -9.45 97.16
CA PRO A 114 -9.26 -10.80 97.09
C PRO A 114 -10.65 -10.86 96.42
N TYR A 115 -11.21 -9.71 96.01
CA TYR A 115 -12.44 -9.61 95.22
C TYR A 115 -12.19 -9.36 93.73
N ASP A 116 -10.95 -9.18 93.30
CA ASP A 116 -10.62 -8.98 91.88
C ASP A 116 -10.89 -10.26 91.07
N GLN A 117 -11.52 -10.10 89.90
CA GLN A 117 -11.75 -11.18 88.95
C GLN A 117 -10.83 -11.01 87.74
N ILE A 118 -9.98 -12.02 87.51
CA ILE A 118 -9.24 -12.16 86.26
C ILE A 118 -10.19 -12.84 85.25
N SER A 119 -10.26 -12.32 84.01
CA SER A 119 -11.22 -12.84 83.03
C SER A 119 -10.93 -14.29 82.62
N ASP A 120 -11.87 -15.17 82.94
CA ASP A 120 -12.07 -16.57 82.58
C ASP A 120 -11.05 -17.65 83.01
N HIS A 121 -11.59 -18.64 83.70
CA HIS A 121 -10.91 -19.83 84.22
C HIS A 121 -10.83 -20.97 83.18
N THR A 122 -10.03 -20.81 82.12
CA THR A 122 -9.61 -21.96 81.29
C THR A 122 -8.12 -21.90 80.95
N VAL A 123 -7.42 -23.01 81.23
CA VAL A 123 -6.04 -23.42 80.86
C VAL A 123 -4.89 -22.40 81.09
N ASN A 124 -4.96 -21.16 80.58
CA ASN A 124 -3.87 -20.18 80.53
C ASN A 124 -4.07 -18.94 81.43
N ARG A 125 -4.79 -19.07 82.55
CA ARG A 125 -4.96 -18.04 83.61
C ARG A 125 -5.39 -16.62 83.11
N GLY A 126 -6.11 -16.53 81.99
CA GLY A 126 -6.58 -15.25 81.42
C GLY A 126 -5.50 -14.37 80.78
N ILE A 127 -4.27 -14.89 80.59
CA ILE A 127 -3.17 -14.15 79.94
C ILE A 127 -3.50 -13.95 78.45
N LYS A 128 -3.38 -12.72 77.96
CA LYS A 128 -3.60 -12.33 76.55
C LYS A 128 -2.31 -11.81 75.92
N GLN A 129 -2.10 -12.10 74.64
CA GLN A 129 -0.95 -11.60 73.89
C GLN A 129 -1.25 -10.22 73.29
N MET A 130 -0.29 -9.30 73.38
CA MET A 130 -0.33 -8.00 72.71
C MET A 130 -0.22 -8.18 71.19
N LEU A 131 -0.85 -7.29 70.43
CA LEU A 131 -0.84 -7.34 68.96
C LEU A 131 0.45 -6.71 68.44
N ASN A 132 1.27 -7.49 67.74
CA ASN A 132 2.50 -6.98 67.14
C ASN A 132 2.22 -6.43 65.73
N LEU A 133 2.22 -5.10 65.58
CA LEU A 133 2.09 -4.44 64.29
C LEU A 133 3.47 -4.31 63.62
N SER A 134 3.60 -4.87 62.42
CA SER A 134 4.76 -4.64 61.55
C SER A 134 4.77 -3.19 61.00
N SER A 135 5.90 -2.72 60.49
CA SER A 135 6.03 -1.36 59.91
C SER A 135 5.09 -1.06 58.74
N THR A 136 4.60 -2.09 58.05
CA THR A 136 3.64 -2.02 56.95
C THR A 136 2.18 -2.28 57.38
N GLN A 137 1.91 -2.39 58.68
CA GLN A 137 0.61 -2.77 59.23
C GLN A 137 -0.02 -1.67 60.08
N TYR A 138 -1.35 -1.64 60.08
CA TYR A 138 -2.15 -0.80 60.94
C TYR A 138 -3.35 -1.57 61.48
N LEU A 139 -3.92 -1.08 62.57
CA LEU A 139 -5.22 -1.51 63.07
C LEU A 139 -6.11 -0.29 63.32
N ILE A 140 -7.43 -0.50 63.33
CA ILE A 140 -8.42 0.51 63.69
C ILE A 140 -8.96 0.13 65.06
N VAL A 141 -8.79 1.02 66.03
CA VAL A 141 -9.37 0.95 67.37
C VAL A 141 -10.67 1.72 67.37
N THR A 142 -11.75 1.13 67.86
CA THR A 142 -13.02 1.84 68.12
C THR A 142 -13.25 1.86 69.62
N ASN A 143 -13.37 3.04 70.22
CA ASN A 143 -13.65 3.16 71.66
C ASN A 143 -15.14 2.88 71.92
N LYS A 144 -15.43 1.89 72.78
CA LYS A 144 -16.79 1.41 73.10
C LYS A 144 -17.69 2.45 73.77
N PHE A 145 -17.11 3.47 74.41
CA PHE A 145 -17.88 4.47 75.17
C PHE A 145 -18.35 5.65 74.31
N ASN A 146 -17.54 6.11 73.36
CA ASN A 146 -17.86 7.28 72.52
C ASN A 146 -17.98 6.95 71.01
N GLY A 147 -17.69 5.72 70.58
CA GLY A 147 -17.70 5.31 69.18
C GLY A 147 -16.56 5.89 68.33
N GLU A 148 -15.60 6.58 68.96
CA GLU A 148 -14.49 7.23 68.28
C GLU A 148 -13.54 6.18 67.68
N LYS A 149 -13.22 6.35 66.40
CA LYS A 149 -12.28 5.49 65.67
C LYS A 149 -10.90 6.13 65.66
N LYS A 150 -9.86 5.34 65.90
CA LYS A 150 -8.45 5.75 65.84
C LYS A 150 -7.62 4.73 65.06
N VAL A 151 -6.65 5.19 64.27
CA VAL A 151 -5.69 4.32 63.58
C VAL A 151 -4.40 4.26 64.36
N GLU A 152 -3.94 3.04 64.67
CA GLU A 152 -2.63 2.78 65.26
C GLU A 152 -1.74 2.13 64.18
N ARG A 153 -0.59 2.77 63.91
CA ARG A 153 0.37 2.39 62.87
C ARG A 153 1.56 1.67 63.51
N GLY A 154 2.07 0.62 62.86
CA GLY A 154 3.32 -0.01 63.25
C GLY A 154 4.57 0.79 62.83
N PRO A 155 5.79 0.35 63.22
CA PRO A 155 6.05 -0.84 64.01
C PRO A 155 5.76 -0.61 65.50
N LYS A 156 4.83 -1.37 66.09
CA LYS A 156 4.38 -1.16 67.47
C LYS A 156 3.78 -2.42 68.07
N LEU A 157 4.19 -2.73 69.31
CA LEU A 157 3.49 -3.70 70.14
C LEU A 157 2.27 -3.01 70.76
N TYR A 158 1.09 -3.28 70.23
CA TYR A 158 -0.15 -2.65 70.66
C TYR A 158 -0.83 -3.47 71.78
N CYS A 159 -0.95 -2.84 72.95
CA CYS A 159 -1.81 -3.33 74.03
C CYS A 159 -3.15 -2.60 73.97
N PRO A 160 -4.28 -3.32 73.81
CA PRO A 160 -5.62 -2.72 73.85
C PRO A 160 -5.95 -2.19 75.24
N ARG A 161 -6.75 -1.12 75.34
CA ARG A 161 -7.32 -0.64 76.61
C ARG A 161 -8.65 -1.36 76.90
N PRO A 162 -9.20 -1.31 78.13
CA PRO A 162 -10.49 -1.94 78.44
C PRO A 162 -11.66 -1.39 77.59
N SER A 163 -11.58 -0.10 77.26
CA SER A 163 -12.49 0.64 76.40
C SER A 163 -12.47 0.21 74.93
N ASP A 164 -11.43 -0.50 74.50
CA ASP A 164 -11.10 -0.60 73.08
C ASP A 164 -11.76 -1.83 72.46
N ASP A 165 -12.38 -1.64 71.30
CA ASP A 165 -12.73 -2.68 70.35
C ASP A 165 -11.77 -2.60 69.16
N ILE A 166 -11.30 -3.75 68.66
CA ILE A 166 -10.12 -3.80 67.78
C ILE A 166 -10.53 -4.45 66.46
N SER A 167 -10.27 -3.77 65.34
CA SER A 167 -10.39 -4.40 64.02
C SER A 167 -9.29 -5.44 63.78
N ASP A 168 -9.49 -6.30 62.80
CA ASP A 168 -8.41 -7.11 62.24
C ASP A 168 -7.20 -6.24 61.83
N ILE A 169 -6.00 -6.82 61.93
CA ILE A 169 -4.76 -6.20 61.46
C ILE A 169 -4.79 -6.12 59.94
N ARG A 170 -4.57 -4.91 59.39
CA ARG A 170 -4.59 -4.64 57.95
C ARG A 170 -3.22 -4.17 57.48
N ASN A 171 -2.89 -4.51 56.23
CA ASN A 171 -1.69 -4.00 55.57
C ASN A 171 -1.96 -2.61 54.97
N MET A 172 -0.98 -1.72 55.07
CA MET A 172 -0.97 -0.43 54.37
C MET A 172 -0.91 -0.63 52.85
N TYR A 173 -1.39 0.36 52.10
CA TYR A 173 -1.43 0.31 50.64
C TYR A 173 -0.11 0.81 50.08
N ASN A 174 0.68 -0.09 49.51
CA ASN A 174 1.91 0.27 48.82
C ASN A 174 1.59 0.73 47.40
N LEU A 175 1.61 2.04 47.16
CA LEU A 175 1.35 2.63 45.84
C LEU A 175 2.67 2.74 45.09
N SER A 176 2.77 2.15 43.90
CA SER A 176 3.91 2.38 43.00
C SER A 176 3.91 3.80 42.41
N SER A 177 4.97 4.17 41.71
CA SER A 177 5.09 5.47 41.03
C SER A 177 4.08 5.68 39.89
N THR A 178 3.35 4.64 39.50
CA THR A 178 2.33 4.66 38.43
C THR A 178 0.92 4.36 38.95
N GLU A 179 0.70 4.42 40.28
CA GLU A 179 -0.58 4.10 40.91
C GLU A 179 -1.05 5.20 41.86
N TYR A 180 -2.37 5.39 41.92
CA TYR A 180 -3.03 6.28 42.86
C TYR A 180 -4.30 5.63 43.43
N ILE A 181 -4.81 6.17 44.52
CA ILE A 181 -6.11 5.80 45.11
C ILE A 181 -6.94 7.05 45.32
N ILE A 182 -8.26 6.90 45.30
CA ILE A 182 -9.20 7.95 45.71
C ILE A 182 -9.73 7.55 47.09
N VAL A 183 -9.47 8.40 48.07
CA VAL A 183 -9.88 8.22 49.45
C VAL A 183 -11.09 9.10 49.70
N THR A 184 -12.19 8.53 50.18
CA THR A 184 -13.40 9.25 50.60
C THR A 184 -13.46 9.22 52.12
N ASP A 185 -13.42 10.38 52.76
CA ASP A 185 -13.64 10.48 54.20
C ASP A 185 -15.14 10.29 54.49
N GLU A 186 -15.50 9.26 55.28
CA GLU A 186 -16.88 8.96 55.65
C GLU A 186 -17.49 10.01 56.58
N SER A 187 -16.67 10.82 57.27
CA SER A 187 -17.14 11.84 58.21
C SER A 187 -17.50 13.17 57.55
N SER A 188 -16.78 13.56 56.50
CA SER A 188 -17.01 14.81 55.74
C SER A 188 -17.62 14.60 54.36
N GLY A 189 -17.51 13.39 53.79
CA GLY A 189 -17.83 13.11 52.39
C GLY A 189 -16.79 13.61 51.39
N GLU A 190 -15.69 14.23 51.86
CA GLU A 190 -14.65 14.78 51.00
C GLU A 190 -13.86 13.66 50.32
N LYS A 191 -13.58 13.82 49.02
CA LYS A 191 -12.75 12.91 48.25
C LYS A 191 -11.39 13.53 47.96
N ASN A 192 -10.33 12.75 48.19
CA ASN A 192 -8.95 13.16 47.97
C ASN A 192 -8.22 12.10 47.13
N THR A 193 -7.50 12.53 46.09
CA THR A 193 -6.61 11.67 45.32
C THR A 193 -5.25 11.59 46.02
N VAL A 194 -4.77 10.37 46.26
CA VAL A 194 -3.45 10.11 46.84
C VAL A 194 -2.53 9.52 45.77
N PRO A 195 -1.57 10.29 45.23
CA PRO A 195 -0.61 9.82 44.24
C PRO A 195 0.51 8.99 44.88
N GLY A 196 0.99 7.96 44.18
CA GLY A 196 2.25 7.28 44.52
C GLY A 196 3.51 8.04 44.05
N PRO A 197 4.73 7.54 44.35
CA PRO A 197 5.01 6.34 45.13
C PRO A 197 4.97 6.63 46.64
N GLN A 198 4.10 5.94 47.39
CA GLN A 198 4.08 6.03 48.85
C GLN A 198 3.40 4.83 49.51
N LEU A 199 3.80 4.53 50.75
CA LEU A 199 3.11 3.59 51.62
C LEU A 199 1.95 4.31 52.31
N PHE A 200 0.76 4.28 51.70
CA PHE A 200 -0.41 4.97 52.22
C PHE A 200 -1.07 4.19 53.36
N CYS A 201 -1.32 4.90 54.47
CA CYS A 201 -2.12 4.40 55.58
C CYS A 201 -3.37 5.28 55.76
N PRO A 202 -4.58 4.73 55.61
CA PRO A 202 -5.83 5.49 55.80
C PRO A 202 -5.95 6.08 57.20
N LYS A 203 -6.75 7.15 57.32
CA LYS A 203 -7.28 7.67 58.59
C LYS A 203 -8.45 6.79 59.08
N ALA A 204 -8.96 7.10 60.26
CA ALA A 204 -9.95 6.28 60.97
C ALA A 204 -11.34 6.22 60.30
N TYR A 205 -11.66 7.22 59.47
CA TYR A 205 -12.91 7.35 58.73
C TYR A 205 -12.67 7.30 57.20
N ASP A 206 -11.46 6.99 56.75
CA ASP A 206 -11.14 6.94 55.32
C ASP A 206 -11.63 5.64 54.67
N LYS A 207 -12.55 5.77 53.71
CA LYS A 207 -12.96 4.69 52.81
C LYS A 207 -12.17 4.76 51.50
N ILE A 208 -11.48 3.68 51.19
CA ILE A 208 -10.53 3.62 50.06
C ILE A 208 -11.23 3.02 48.83
N SER A 209 -10.98 3.59 47.65
CA SER A 209 -11.40 3.05 46.36
C SER A 209 -10.60 1.81 45.94
N VAL A 210 -10.85 1.32 44.73
CA VAL A 210 -9.88 0.47 44.01
C VAL A 210 -8.60 1.27 43.75
N VAL A 211 -7.45 0.59 43.65
CA VAL A 211 -6.19 1.20 43.17
C VAL A 211 -6.30 1.45 41.66
N TYR A 212 -6.01 2.68 41.24
CA TYR A 212 -6.03 3.11 39.85
C TYR A 212 -4.61 3.30 39.32
N SER A 213 -4.39 2.90 38.08
CA SER A 213 -3.16 3.24 37.36
C SER A 213 -3.22 4.67 36.83
N TYR A 214 -2.08 5.35 36.81
CA TYR A 214 -1.92 6.66 36.16
C TYR A 214 -2.30 6.59 34.68
N ILE A 215 -2.86 7.67 34.17
CA ILE A 215 -3.10 7.83 32.73
C ILE A 215 -1.76 8.18 32.09
N VAL A 216 -1.33 7.38 31.13
CA VAL A 216 -0.13 7.61 30.31
C VAL A 216 -0.57 8.03 28.91
N LEU A 217 -0.23 9.25 28.51
CA LEU A 217 -0.43 9.78 27.16
C LEU A 217 0.91 9.84 26.44
N ASN A 218 1.00 9.26 25.24
CA ASN A 218 2.16 9.38 24.35
C ASN A 218 2.14 10.71 23.57
N HIS A 219 3.21 11.03 22.86
CA HIS A 219 3.33 12.25 22.00
C HIS A 219 2.25 12.40 20.92
N THR A 220 1.52 11.32 20.63
CA THR A 220 0.43 11.24 19.64
C THR A 220 -0.93 11.04 20.30
N ASN A 221 -1.05 11.12 21.63
CA ASN A 221 -2.30 10.88 22.34
C ASN A 221 -2.78 12.10 23.13
N TYR A 222 -4.10 12.24 23.20
CA TYR A 222 -4.78 13.19 24.08
C TYR A 222 -5.95 12.50 24.79
N CYS A 223 -6.43 13.11 25.87
CA CYS A 223 -7.68 12.70 26.48
C CYS A 223 -8.52 13.92 26.90
N ARG A 224 -9.81 13.68 27.12
CA ARG A 224 -10.77 14.67 27.60
C ARG A 224 -11.24 14.25 28.99
N ILE A 225 -11.12 15.18 29.95
CA ILE A 225 -11.45 14.98 31.36
C ILE A 225 -12.63 15.89 31.69
N ILE A 226 -13.58 15.39 32.47
CA ILE A 226 -14.68 16.18 33.06
C ILE A 226 -14.66 16.05 34.58
N ASP A 227 -14.69 17.18 35.28
CA ASP A 227 -14.97 17.21 36.72
C ASP A 227 -16.49 17.01 36.94
N SER A 228 -16.84 15.91 37.60
CA SER A 228 -18.23 15.52 37.88
C SER A 228 -18.96 16.49 38.81
N ARG A 229 -18.23 17.33 39.56
CA ARG A 229 -18.80 18.29 40.52
C ARG A 229 -19.06 19.66 39.90
N THR A 230 -18.16 20.12 39.03
CA THR A 230 -18.25 21.47 38.42
C THR A 230 -18.73 21.45 36.97
N GLY A 231 -18.71 20.29 36.31
CA GLY A 231 -18.96 20.18 34.87
C GLY A 231 -17.84 20.75 33.99
N VAL A 232 -16.75 21.26 34.58
CA VAL A 232 -15.63 21.84 33.83
C VAL A 232 -14.92 20.71 33.08
N MET A 233 -14.81 20.89 31.76
CA MET A 233 -14.06 20.00 30.89
C MET A 233 -12.67 20.56 30.63
N ARG A 234 -11.64 19.70 30.74
CA ARG A 234 -10.26 20.02 30.38
C ARG A 234 -9.64 18.93 29.52
N MET A 235 -8.68 19.32 28.70
CA MET A 235 -8.01 18.45 27.73
C MET A 235 -6.54 18.37 28.10
N GLU A 236 -5.97 17.17 27.97
CA GLU A 236 -4.56 16.91 28.25
C GLU A 236 -3.91 16.29 26.99
N GLU A 237 -2.81 16.89 26.52
CA GLU A 237 -1.97 16.37 25.43
C GLU A 237 -0.76 15.63 26.03
N GLY A 238 -0.34 14.53 25.41
CA GLY A 238 0.92 13.86 25.75
C GLY A 238 2.16 14.54 25.13
N PRO A 239 3.38 14.22 25.61
CA PRO A 239 3.70 13.15 26.55
C PRO A 239 3.41 13.57 28.01
N LYS A 240 2.49 12.87 28.68
CA LYS A 240 2.11 13.21 30.05
C LYS A 240 1.64 11.97 30.81
N THR A 241 2.11 11.85 32.05
CA THR A 241 1.68 10.80 32.99
C THR A 241 1.11 11.47 34.22
N PHE A 242 -0.18 11.26 34.51
CA PHE A 242 -0.87 11.93 35.61
C PHE A 242 -1.99 11.08 36.24
N ALA A 243 -2.36 11.42 37.48
CA ALA A 243 -3.51 10.86 38.19
C ALA A 243 -4.73 11.78 38.03
N LEU A 244 -5.94 11.19 38.01
CA LEU A 244 -7.18 11.97 38.00
C LEU A 244 -7.44 12.61 39.36
N GLY A 245 -7.99 13.83 39.35
CA GLY A 245 -8.55 14.47 40.53
C GLY A 245 -9.73 13.69 41.13
N PRO A 246 -10.10 13.96 42.38
CA PRO A 246 -11.03 13.12 43.16
C PRO A 246 -12.47 13.06 42.64
N TYR A 247 -12.84 14.01 41.77
CA TYR A 247 -14.14 14.10 41.10
C TYR A 247 -14.01 14.03 39.57
N GLU A 248 -12.80 13.86 39.05
CA GLU A 248 -12.53 13.84 37.61
C GLU A 248 -12.78 12.46 37.00
N SER A 249 -13.29 12.45 35.77
CA SER A 249 -13.48 11.24 34.99
C SER A 249 -13.11 11.45 33.52
N LEU A 250 -12.71 10.39 32.84
CA LEU A 250 -12.43 10.41 31.41
C LEU A 250 -13.74 10.35 30.61
N ILE A 251 -13.91 11.28 29.68
CA ILE A 251 -15.03 11.27 28.75
C ILE A 251 -14.83 10.12 27.77
N LYS A 252 -15.86 9.25 27.67
CA LYS A 252 -15.91 8.15 26.70
C LYS A 252 -16.60 8.61 25.44
N LEU A 253 -15.91 8.54 24.30
CA LEU A 253 -16.55 8.55 22.98
C LEU A 253 -16.26 7.19 22.32
N ASP A 254 -17.28 6.56 21.76
CA ASP A 254 -17.18 5.29 21.02
C ASP A 254 -16.41 4.19 21.77
N ASN A 255 -16.65 4.11 23.09
CA ASN A 255 -15.98 3.24 24.08
C ASN A 255 -14.47 3.49 24.29
N GLN A 256 -13.88 4.50 23.66
CA GLN A 256 -12.50 4.94 23.88
C GLN A 256 -12.43 6.14 24.83
N THR A 257 -11.35 6.23 25.61
CA THR A 257 -11.05 7.32 26.57
C THR A 257 -9.77 8.09 26.25
N ILE A 258 -8.87 7.47 25.48
CA ILE A 258 -7.63 8.05 24.97
C ILE A 258 -7.77 8.04 23.46
N PHE A 259 -7.46 9.17 22.83
CA PHE A 259 -7.64 9.40 21.41
C PHE A 259 -6.30 9.73 20.76
N ASP A 260 -6.16 9.42 19.47
CA ASP A 260 -4.99 9.80 18.68
C ASP A 260 -5.12 11.24 18.17
N ILE A 261 -4.03 12.00 18.30
CA ILE A 261 -3.86 13.34 17.74
C ILE A 261 -3.73 13.20 16.22
N ILE A 262 -4.49 14.00 15.48
CA ILE A 262 -4.51 13.93 14.02
C ILE A 262 -3.43 14.88 13.49
N ASN A 263 -2.40 14.35 12.84
CA ASN A 263 -1.41 15.20 12.18
C ASN A 263 -1.99 15.75 10.87
N ILE A 264 -2.13 17.08 10.80
CA ILE A 264 -2.43 17.80 9.56
C ILE A 264 -1.08 18.12 8.91
N ASP A 265 -0.88 17.55 7.73
CA ASP A 265 0.30 17.72 6.90
C ASP A 265 -0.08 18.45 5.61
N ASN A 266 0.90 18.76 4.76
CA ASN A 266 0.63 19.31 3.42
C ASN A 266 -0.27 18.40 2.56
N GLU A 267 -0.39 17.10 2.87
CA GLU A 267 -1.20 16.13 2.13
C GLU A 267 -2.53 15.75 2.80
N ASN A 268 -2.74 16.10 4.07
CA ASN A 268 -3.87 15.66 4.87
C ASN A 268 -4.51 16.86 5.57
N ALA A 269 -5.74 17.20 5.22
CA ALA A 269 -6.58 18.18 5.91
C ALA A 269 -7.64 17.48 6.78
N VAL A 270 -8.15 18.15 7.79
CA VAL A 270 -9.21 17.60 8.66
C VAL A 270 -10.50 18.39 8.47
N LEU A 271 -11.60 17.66 8.21
CA LEU A 271 -12.94 18.20 8.25
C LEU A 271 -13.50 18.05 9.67
N VAL A 272 -13.94 19.16 10.26
CA VAL A 272 -14.64 19.18 11.55
C VAL A 272 -15.98 19.87 11.43
N LYS A 273 -16.95 19.43 12.23
CA LYS A 273 -18.21 20.12 12.45
C LYS A 273 -18.10 20.98 13.70
N ASN A 274 -18.36 22.27 13.57
CA ASN A 274 -18.54 23.18 14.69
C ASN A 274 -19.93 22.93 15.31
N LEU A 275 -19.97 22.61 16.60
CA LEU A 275 -21.19 22.27 17.33
C LEU A 275 -22.00 23.51 17.73
N ASP A 276 -21.34 24.66 17.89
CA ASP A 276 -21.99 25.91 18.29
C ASP A 276 -22.73 26.56 17.11
N THR A 277 -22.11 26.54 15.93
CA THR A 277 -22.64 27.16 14.71
C THR A 277 -23.34 26.17 13.77
N GLY A 278 -23.06 24.87 13.91
CA GLY A 278 -23.56 23.82 13.03
C GLY A 278 -22.84 23.70 11.68
N PHE A 279 -21.92 24.61 11.35
CA PHE A 279 -21.16 24.60 10.09
C PHE A 279 -19.99 23.63 10.13
N ASP A 280 -19.63 23.11 8.96
CA ASP A 280 -18.47 22.25 8.76
C ASP A 280 -17.28 23.11 8.28
N GLU A 281 -16.14 22.97 8.94
CA GLU A 281 -14.91 23.72 8.72
C GLU A 281 -13.80 22.77 8.25
N LEU A 282 -13.01 23.18 7.25
CA LEU A 282 -11.86 22.42 6.77
C LEU A 282 -10.56 23.08 7.25
N ILE A 283 -9.78 22.33 8.02
CA ILE A 283 -8.51 22.78 8.57
C ILE A 283 -7.37 22.22 7.71
N THR A 284 -6.64 23.13 7.05
CA THR A 284 -5.59 22.81 6.07
C THR A 284 -4.18 23.25 6.50
N LYS A 285 -4.06 24.03 7.58
CA LYS A 285 -2.75 24.52 8.07
C LYS A 285 -1.99 23.37 8.74
N PRO A 286 -0.74 23.07 8.35
CA PRO A 286 0.03 21.99 8.96
C PRO A 286 0.20 22.19 10.47
N GLN A 287 -0.34 21.26 11.26
CA GLN A 287 -0.32 21.30 12.72
C GLN A 287 -0.72 19.93 13.30
N LYS A 288 -0.33 19.67 14.54
CA LYS A 288 -1.03 18.66 15.35
C LYS A 288 -2.44 19.15 15.62
N PHE A 289 -3.45 18.42 15.15
CA PHE A 289 -4.84 18.79 15.36
C PHE A 289 -5.51 17.91 16.41
N ILE A 290 -6.12 18.60 17.38
CA ILE A 290 -6.96 18.02 18.42
C ILE A 290 -8.30 18.76 18.35
N PRO A 291 -9.43 18.08 18.11
CA PRO A 291 -10.73 18.75 18.07
C PRO A 291 -11.04 19.42 19.41
N SER A 292 -11.48 20.68 19.38
CA SER A 292 -12.02 21.39 20.55
C SER A 292 -13.26 20.69 21.14
N PHE A 293 -13.67 21.03 22.36
CA PHE A 293 -14.94 20.56 22.93
C PHE A 293 -16.16 20.94 22.07
N THR A 294 -16.09 22.09 21.40
CA THR A 294 -17.10 22.60 20.48
C THR A 294 -16.92 22.11 19.04
N GLN A 295 -15.95 21.21 18.78
CA GLN A 295 -15.70 20.64 17.46
C GLN A 295 -15.84 19.12 17.49
N LYS A 296 -16.60 18.59 16.54
CA LYS A 296 -16.71 17.16 16.26
C LYS A 296 -15.88 16.84 15.02
N PHE A 297 -14.93 15.91 15.15
CA PHE A 297 -14.22 15.34 14.01
C PHE A 297 -15.18 14.60 13.08
N LEU A 298 -15.04 14.79 11.76
CA LEU A 298 -15.81 14.06 10.74
C LEU A 298 -14.91 13.11 9.95
N GLU A 299 -13.93 13.65 9.21
CA GLU A 299 -13.08 12.87 8.29
C GLU A 299 -11.72 13.54 8.05
N ILE A 300 -10.76 12.75 7.57
CA ILE A 300 -9.47 13.25 7.03
C ILE A 300 -9.59 13.32 5.51
N ARG A 301 -9.44 14.52 4.94
CA ARG A 301 -9.45 14.75 3.49
C ARG A 301 -8.03 14.79 2.95
N LYS A 302 -7.74 13.91 1.99
CA LYS A 302 -6.45 13.89 1.30
C LYS A 302 -6.38 14.99 0.24
N LEU A 303 -5.18 15.53 0.03
CA LEU A 303 -4.88 16.52 -1.00
C LEU A 303 -5.05 15.87 -2.38
N ILE A 304 -5.93 16.44 -3.20
CA ILE A 304 -6.08 16.05 -4.59
C ILE A 304 -4.98 16.75 -5.38
N LYS A 305 -4.09 15.98 -5.99
CA LYS A 305 -3.11 16.44 -6.97
C LYS A 305 -3.67 16.18 -8.37
N LEU A 306 -3.55 17.14 -9.27
CA LEU A 306 -3.91 17.03 -10.69
C LEU A 306 -2.67 17.10 -11.56
N ALA A 307 -2.60 16.23 -12.57
CA ALA A 307 -1.62 16.39 -13.65
C ALA A 307 -1.99 17.61 -14.53
N PRO A 308 -1.04 18.21 -15.29
CA PRO A 308 -1.31 19.39 -16.13
C PRO A 308 -2.45 19.23 -17.17
N TYR A 309 -2.71 18.00 -17.60
CA TYR A 309 -3.78 17.65 -18.55
C TYR A 309 -5.06 17.12 -17.86
N GLU A 310 -5.04 16.96 -16.53
CA GLU A 310 -6.20 16.54 -15.75
C GLU A 310 -7.00 17.76 -15.30
N ASN A 311 -8.32 17.60 -15.39
CA ASN A 311 -9.28 18.51 -14.82
C ASN A 311 -10.24 17.74 -13.92
N MET A 312 -10.74 18.40 -12.88
CA MET A 312 -11.85 17.92 -12.07
C MET A 312 -12.94 18.99 -12.02
N VAL A 313 -14.18 18.57 -11.91
CA VAL A 313 -15.31 19.45 -11.65
C VAL A 313 -15.81 19.15 -10.24
N LEU A 314 -16.00 20.20 -9.45
CA LEU A 314 -16.64 20.13 -8.14
C LEU A 314 -18.03 20.76 -8.25
N ILE A 315 -19.00 20.22 -7.53
CA ILE A 315 -20.31 20.84 -7.33
C ILE A 315 -20.29 21.48 -5.94
N ASP A 316 -20.62 22.76 -5.88
CA ASP A 316 -20.79 23.50 -4.62
C ASP A 316 -22.21 23.34 -4.06
N LYS A 317 -22.44 23.78 -2.81
CA LYS A 317 -23.73 23.72 -2.10
C LYS A 317 -24.92 24.29 -2.88
N ASP A 318 -24.67 25.26 -3.76
CA ASP A 318 -25.69 25.95 -4.57
C ASP A 318 -25.88 25.28 -5.95
N GLY A 319 -25.31 24.09 -6.16
CA GLY A 319 -25.36 23.34 -7.42
C GLY A 319 -24.43 23.85 -8.53
N GLN A 320 -23.59 24.86 -8.24
CA GLN A 320 -22.69 25.45 -9.25
C GLN A 320 -21.45 24.59 -9.49
N HIS A 321 -21.06 24.45 -10.76
CA HIS A 321 -19.87 23.72 -11.20
C HIS A 321 -18.60 24.58 -11.07
N ILE A 322 -17.72 24.21 -10.15
CA ILE A 322 -16.39 24.80 -9.98
C ILE A 322 -15.37 23.93 -10.73
N LEU A 323 -14.78 24.47 -11.80
CA LEU A 323 -13.78 23.78 -12.60
C LEU A 323 -12.37 23.95 -11.99
N LYS A 324 -11.68 22.83 -11.80
CA LYS A 324 -10.29 22.74 -11.33
C LYS A 324 -9.42 22.14 -12.43
N ASN A 325 -8.36 22.86 -12.81
CA ASN A 325 -7.47 22.51 -13.91
C ASN A 325 -6.02 22.41 -13.40
N GLY A 326 -5.34 21.30 -13.67
CA GLY A 326 -4.01 21.02 -13.11
C GLY A 326 -2.88 21.97 -13.55
N LEU A 327 -3.06 22.80 -14.58
CA LEU A 327 -2.10 23.88 -14.91
C LEU A 327 -2.13 25.01 -13.87
N LYS A 328 -3.32 25.35 -13.36
CA LYS A 328 -3.54 26.44 -12.39
C LYS A 328 -3.60 25.92 -10.96
N ASP A 329 -4.49 24.96 -10.73
CA ASP A 329 -4.78 24.33 -9.44
C ASP A 329 -4.10 22.95 -9.37
N LYS A 330 -2.76 22.92 -9.38
CA LYS A 330 -1.95 21.68 -9.32
C LYS A 330 -2.34 20.75 -8.16
N SER A 331 -2.76 21.33 -7.04
CA SER A 331 -3.22 20.59 -5.89
C SER A 331 -4.19 21.41 -5.04
N PHE A 332 -5.27 20.79 -4.57
CA PHE A 332 -6.27 21.41 -3.72
C PHE A 332 -6.93 20.38 -2.77
N PHE A 333 -7.60 20.87 -1.74
CA PHE A 333 -8.52 20.09 -0.93
C PHE A 333 -9.96 20.42 -1.34
N ILE A 334 -10.86 19.43 -1.26
CA ILE A 334 -12.31 19.66 -1.42
C ILE A 334 -12.81 20.40 -0.17
N TYR A 335 -13.44 21.56 -0.34
CA TYR A 335 -13.98 22.36 0.78
C TYR A 335 -15.26 21.74 1.38
N PRO A 336 -15.70 22.17 2.57
CA PRO A 336 -16.99 21.77 3.13
C PRO A 336 -18.12 22.02 2.12
N TYR A 337 -19.11 21.13 2.10
CA TYR A 337 -20.25 21.14 1.16
C TYR A 337 -19.94 21.01 -0.34
N GLN A 338 -18.66 20.96 -0.75
CA GLN A 338 -18.28 20.61 -2.11
C GLN A 338 -18.24 19.09 -2.29
N GLN A 339 -18.69 18.63 -3.46
CA GLN A 339 -18.64 17.23 -3.88
C GLN A 339 -17.94 17.11 -5.24
N VAL A 340 -17.28 15.98 -5.49
CA VAL A 340 -16.70 15.70 -6.81
C VAL A 340 -17.84 15.35 -7.78
N TYR A 341 -17.85 15.97 -8.95
CA TYR A 341 -18.72 15.58 -10.03
C TYR A 341 -18.11 14.37 -10.76
N THR A 342 -18.88 13.29 -10.84
CA THR A 342 -18.50 12.05 -11.51
C THR A 342 -19.46 11.79 -12.65
N GLN A 343 -18.95 11.50 -13.84
CA GLN A 343 -19.73 10.99 -14.97
C GLN A 343 -19.61 9.48 -15.10
N GLU A 344 -20.57 8.89 -15.82
CA GLU A 344 -20.62 7.47 -16.15
C GLU A 344 -20.54 7.33 -17.67
N TRP A 345 -19.38 6.89 -18.17
CA TRP A 345 -19.08 6.82 -19.59
C TRP A 345 -19.18 5.38 -20.11
N SER A 346 -19.87 5.18 -21.23
CA SER A 346 -20.04 3.87 -21.85
C SER A 346 -18.78 3.44 -22.62
N ASN A 347 -18.19 2.30 -22.25
CA ASN A 347 -16.95 1.77 -22.83
C ASN A 347 -17.12 0.42 -23.53
N ASP A 348 -18.35 0.03 -23.84
CA ASP A 348 -18.66 -1.22 -24.54
C ASP A 348 -18.45 -1.09 -26.07
N LEU A 349 -17.66 -2.00 -26.64
CA LEU A 349 -17.53 -2.22 -28.10
C LEU A 349 -18.88 -2.25 -28.83
N ASN A 350 -19.88 -2.90 -28.21
CA ASN A 350 -21.21 -3.13 -28.79
C ASN A 350 -22.32 -2.29 -28.12
N LYS A 351 -21.96 -1.34 -27.24
CA LYS A 351 -22.88 -0.44 -26.51
C LYS A 351 -24.12 -1.13 -25.93
N ASN A 352 -23.92 -2.12 -25.07
CA ASN A 352 -25.02 -2.75 -24.31
C ASN A 352 -25.18 -2.17 -22.89
N HIS A 353 -24.48 -1.07 -22.57
CA HIS A 353 -24.32 -0.49 -21.24
C HIS A 353 -23.97 -1.53 -20.14
N LYS A 354 -23.16 -2.54 -20.50
CA LYS A 354 -22.66 -3.59 -19.61
C LYS A 354 -21.37 -3.19 -18.91
N SER A 355 -20.52 -2.38 -19.55
CA SER A 355 -19.37 -1.72 -18.91
C SER A 355 -19.54 -0.20 -18.93
N ILE A 356 -19.54 0.36 -17.73
CA ILE A 356 -19.66 1.80 -17.46
C ILE A 356 -18.42 2.18 -16.65
N ASN A 357 -17.66 3.15 -17.16
CA ASN A 357 -16.50 3.70 -16.47
C ASN A 357 -16.92 4.94 -15.68
N LYS A 358 -16.64 4.96 -14.37
CA LYS A 358 -16.87 6.16 -13.54
C LYS A 358 -15.68 7.10 -13.68
N VAL A 359 -15.92 8.30 -14.20
CA VAL A 359 -14.90 9.30 -14.50
C VAL A 359 -15.09 10.52 -13.60
N ASP A 360 -14.19 10.68 -12.65
CA ASP A 360 -14.06 11.84 -11.75
C ASP A 360 -12.99 12.84 -12.24
N ARG A 361 -12.00 12.34 -13.00
CA ARG A 361 -10.88 13.09 -13.59
C ARG A 361 -10.97 13.08 -15.11
N PHE A 362 -11.10 14.26 -15.69
CA PHE A 362 -11.23 14.48 -17.11
C PHE A 362 -9.86 14.78 -17.73
N ASP A 363 -9.33 13.84 -18.52
CA ASP A 363 -8.09 14.00 -19.27
C ASP A 363 -8.34 14.71 -20.62
N THR A 364 -7.66 15.83 -20.85
CA THR A 364 -7.77 16.60 -22.10
C THR A 364 -6.87 16.12 -23.23
N ARG A 365 -6.02 15.10 -23.00
CA ARG A 365 -5.19 14.51 -24.07
C ARG A 365 -6.06 13.75 -25.07
N ASN A 366 -5.45 13.42 -26.22
CA ASN A 366 -6.07 12.57 -27.24
C ASN A 366 -6.40 11.21 -26.62
N GLN A 367 -7.68 10.87 -26.61
CA GLN A 367 -8.23 9.58 -26.26
C GLN A 367 -8.62 8.82 -27.53
N TYR A 368 -8.80 7.51 -27.42
CA TYR A 368 -9.37 6.69 -28.49
C TYR A 368 -10.38 5.71 -27.90
N MET A 369 -11.30 5.25 -28.75
CA MET A 369 -12.36 4.31 -28.38
C MET A 369 -12.73 3.48 -29.60
N ASP A 370 -12.88 2.17 -29.38
CA ASP A 370 -13.12 1.18 -30.43
C ASP A 370 -14.58 0.73 -30.38
N TYR A 371 -15.23 0.63 -31.55
CA TYR A 371 -16.64 0.25 -31.67
C TYR A 371 -16.89 -0.71 -32.84
N GLU A 372 -17.88 -1.58 -32.67
CA GLU A 372 -18.42 -2.43 -33.73
C GLU A 372 -19.74 -1.83 -34.27
N PHE A 373 -19.76 -1.43 -35.54
CA PHE A 373 -20.96 -0.93 -36.21
C PHE A 373 -21.54 -1.98 -37.17
N LEU A 374 -22.77 -2.40 -36.90
CA LEU A 374 -23.61 -3.04 -37.91
C LEU A 374 -24.16 -1.96 -38.86
N VAL A 375 -23.75 -2.05 -40.13
CA VAL A 375 -24.08 -1.12 -41.21
C VAL A 375 -24.66 -1.92 -42.39
N ARG A 376 -25.47 -1.26 -43.23
CA ARG A 376 -26.12 -1.88 -44.39
C ARG A 376 -25.85 -1.06 -45.65
N THR A 377 -25.40 -1.74 -46.70
CA THR A 377 -25.11 -1.15 -48.02
C THR A 377 -26.37 -1.03 -48.88
N ALA A 378 -26.28 -0.35 -50.04
CA ALA A 378 -27.40 -0.12 -50.96
C ALA A 378 -28.04 -1.42 -51.47
N ASP A 379 -27.25 -2.48 -51.61
CA ASP A 379 -27.66 -3.85 -51.98
C ASP A 379 -28.16 -4.69 -50.79
N ASN A 380 -28.51 -4.04 -49.66
CA ASN A 380 -29.10 -4.66 -48.46
C ASN A 380 -28.20 -5.71 -47.76
N VAL A 381 -26.89 -5.72 -48.04
CA VAL A 381 -25.92 -6.59 -47.35
C VAL A 381 -25.56 -5.99 -45.98
N GLU A 382 -25.56 -6.83 -44.95
CA GLU A 382 -25.14 -6.45 -43.60
C GLU A 382 -23.63 -6.61 -43.41
N ILE A 383 -22.95 -5.49 -43.14
CA ILE A 383 -21.51 -5.40 -42.94
C ILE A 383 -21.25 -4.89 -41.53
N ILE A 384 -20.39 -5.61 -40.83
CA ILE A 384 -19.81 -5.25 -39.55
C ILE A 384 -18.54 -4.44 -39.82
N LEU A 385 -18.47 -3.25 -39.24
CA LEU A 385 -17.33 -2.34 -39.31
C LEU A 385 -16.71 -2.16 -37.94
N ASP A 386 -15.42 -2.50 -37.84
CA ASP A 386 -14.61 -2.25 -36.65
C ASP A 386 -13.95 -0.88 -36.82
N VAL A 387 -14.27 0.06 -35.93
CA VAL A 387 -13.94 1.48 -36.07
C VAL A 387 -13.33 2.04 -34.79
N SER A 388 -12.16 2.68 -34.90
CA SER A 388 -11.51 3.43 -33.83
C SER A 388 -11.76 4.93 -34.00
N ILE A 389 -12.29 5.60 -32.99
CA ILE A 389 -12.53 7.05 -33.00
C ILE A 389 -11.52 7.72 -32.07
N PHE A 390 -10.66 8.59 -32.61
CA PHE A 390 -9.72 9.41 -31.85
C PHE A 390 -10.34 10.77 -31.55
N TRP A 391 -10.40 11.17 -30.29
CA TRP A 391 -11.07 12.39 -29.83
C TRP A 391 -10.33 13.05 -28.67
N GLN A 392 -10.68 14.30 -28.34
CA GLN A 392 -10.12 15.05 -27.22
C GLN A 392 -11.18 15.98 -26.61
N ILE A 393 -11.04 16.31 -25.32
CA ILE A 393 -11.87 17.31 -24.65
C ILE A 393 -11.26 18.68 -24.89
N THR A 394 -12.00 19.58 -25.54
CA THR A 394 -11.58 20.98 -25.79
C THR A 394 -12.16 21.95 -24.77
N ASP A 395 -13.40 21.73 -24.31
CA ASP A 395 -14.09 22.58 -23.35
C ASP A 395 -14.91 21.71 -22.37
N LEU A 396 -14.30 21.41 -21.23
CA LEU A 396 -14.92 20.59 -20.19
C LEU A 396 -16.18 21.23 -19.59
N TYR A 397 -16.30 22.56 -19.60
CA TYR A 397 -17.48 23.23 -19.04
C TYR A 397 -18.72 22.98 -19.91
N LYS A 398 -18.56 23.04 -21.24
CA LYS A 398 -19.62 22.63 -22.18
C LYS A 398 -19.92 21.14 -22.08
N LEU A 399 -18.89 20.30 -21.97
CA LEU A 399 -19.05 18.85 -21.86
C LEU A 399 -19.96 18.48 -20.69
N VAL A 400 -19.64 18.96 -19.48
CA VAL A 400 -20.42 18.65 -18.26
C VAL A 400 -21.86 19.16 -18.31
N LEU A 401 -22.12 20.30 -18.97
CA LEU A 401 -23.47 20.87 -19.05
C LEU A 401 -24.35 20.23 -20.14
N VAL A 402 -23.75 19.77 -21.25
CA VAL A 402 -24.50 19.34 -22.45
C VAL A 402 -24.59 17.82 -22.56
N THR A 403 -23.62 17.06 -22.05
CA THR A 403 -23.59 15.60 -22.16
C THR A 403 -23.19 14.91 -20.86
N MET A 404 -23.84 13.78 -20.57
CA MET A 404 -23.52 12.92 -19.42
C MET A 404 -22.58 11.77 -19.82
N ASP A 405 -22.54 11.41 -21.11
CA ASP A 405 -21.74 10.33 -21.68
C ASP A 405 -21.21 10.75 -23.06
N PRO A 406 -20.06 11.47 -23.10
CA PRO A 406 -19.47 11.95 -24.34
C PRO A 406 -19.11 10.82 -25.33
N PRO A 407 -18.48 9.70 -24.93
CA PRO A 407 -18.24 8.56 -25.81
C PRO A 407 -19.51 8.06 -26.50
N GLU A 408 -20.61 7.91 -25.76
CA GLU A 408 -21.90 7.48 -26.31
C GLU A 408 -22.41 8.44 -27.40
N ASP A 409 -22.45 9.74 -27.10
CA ASP A 409 -22.88 10.81 -28.01
C ASP A 409 -22.03 10.88 -29.29
N ILE A 410 -20.70 10.91 -29.15
CA ILE A 410 -19.74 10.99 -30.27
C ILE A 410 -19.94 9.80 -31.20
N CYS A 411 -20.02 8.60 -30.62
CA CYS A 411 -20.14 7.37 -31.37
C CYS A 411 -21.51 7.23 -32.06
N ASN A 412 -22.61 7.70 -31.46
CA ASN A 412 -23.92 7.71 -32.10
C ASN A 412 -24.00 8.68 -33.28
N HIS A 413 -23.40 9.86 -33.15
CA HIS A 413 -23.31 10.82 -34.26
C HIS A 413 -22.45 10.26 -35.40
N THR A 414 -21.25 9.77 -35.08
CA THR A 414 -20.32 9.14 -36.03
C THR A 414 -20.97 7.95 -36.74
N ARG A 415 -21.68 7.09 -36.01
CA ARG A 415 -22.42 5.95 -36.56
C ARG A 415 -23.50 6.39 -37.54
N SER A 416 -24.23 7.46 -37.24
CA SER A 416 -25.28 7.99 -38.12
C SER A 416 -24.68 8.55 -39.42
N GLN A 417 -23.56 9.26 -39.34
CA GLN A 417 -22.82 9.75 -40.51
C GLN A 417 -22.28 8.60 -41.37
N ILE A 418 -21.62 7.61 -40.76
CA ILE A 418 -21.11 6.41 -41.47
C ILE A 418 -22.26 5.64 -42.13
N LEU A 419 -23.36 5.38 -41.41
CA LEU A 419 -24.52 4.68 -41.96
C LEU A 419 -25.14 5.43 -43.15
N SER A 420 -25.23 6.77 -43.06
CA SER A 420 -25.69 7.62 -44.16
C SER A 420 -24.74 7.61 -45.36
N GLU A 421 -23.43 7.42 -45.18
CA GLU A 421 -22.48 7.36 -46.29
C GLU A 421 -22.45 5.97 -46.94
N VAL A 422 -22.40 4.90 -46.14
CA VAL A 422 -22.33 3.51 -46.64
C VAL A 422 -23.61 3.10 -47.38
N SER A 423 -24.77 3.63 -46.99
CA SER A 423 -26.05 3.39 -47.70
C SER A 423 -26.07 3.87 -49.15
N LYS A 424 -25.09 4.69 -49.59
CA LYS A 424 -24.96 5.15 -50.99
C LYS A 424 -24.21 4.17 -51.90
N TYR A 425 -23.48 3.22 -51.32
CA TYR A 425 -22.57 2.32 -52.05
C TYR A 425 -23.07 0.88 -52.04
N ASN A 426 -22.78 0.13 -53.11
CA ASN A 426 -22.98 -1.32 -53.14
C ASN A 426 -21.85 -2.03 -52.37
N MET A 427 -22.07 -3.28 -51.92
CA MET A 427 -21.11 -4.03 -51.12
C MET A 427 -19.72 -4.11 -51.77
N LYS A 428 -19.65 -4.40 -53.07
CA LYS A 428 -18.36 -4.51 -53.78
C LYS A 428 -17.60 -3.19 -53.79
N GLU A 429 -18.28 -2.10 -54.15
CA GLU A 429 -17.71 -0.75 -54.20
C GLU A 429 -17.23 -0.33 -52.81
N PHE A 430 -18.06 -0.56 -51.79
CA PHE A 430 -17.76 -0.23 -50.41
C PHE A 430 -16.56 -1.01 -49.84
N MET A 431 -16.41 -2.28 -50.21
CA MET A 431 -15.26 -3.08 -49.77
C MET A 431 -13.97 -2.68 -50.51
N GLU A 432 -14.04 -2.33 -51.80
CA GLU A 432 -12.90 -1.82 -52.59
C GLU A 432 -12.53 -0.35 -52.27
N LEU A 433 -13.43 0.44 -51.66
CA LEU A 433 -13.14 1.82 -51.24
C LEU A 433 -12.01 1.88 -50.18
N PRO A 434 -11.03 2.79 -50.34
CA PRO A 434 -9.99 3.00 -49.33
C PRO A 434 -10.59 3.58 -48.05
N ASN A 435 -10.12 3.11 -46.90
CA ASN A 435 -10.68 3.45 -45.59
C ASN A 435 -10.73 4.97 -45.32
N ASN A 436 -9.84 5.75 -45.93
CA ASN A 436 -9.74 7.21 -45.77
C ASN A 436 -10.98 7.97 -46.29
N MET A 437 -11.69 7.47 -47.31
CA MET A 437 -12.85 8.17 -47.89
C MET A 437 -14.06 8.25 -46.93
N LEU A 438 -14.12 7.36 -45.94
CA LEU A 438 -15.15 7.37 -44.90
C LEU A 438 -14.88 8.40 -43.79
N ILE A 439 -13.68 8.98 -43.76
CA ILE A 439 -13.25 9.97 -42.76
C ILE A 439 -13.71 11.37 -43.20
N ASP A 440 -13.62 11.65 -44.50
CA ASP A 440 -13.99 12.93 -45.11
C ASP A 440 -15.50 13.23 -45.06
N SER A 441 -16.35 12.25 -44.75
CA SER A 441 -17.80 12.46 -44.53
C SER A 441 -18.13 12.79 -43.06
N VAL A 442 -17.38 12.23 -42.11
CA VAL A 442 -17.57 12.48 -40.66
C VAL A 442 -17.11 13.89 -40.28
N ASN A 443 -15.97 14.34 -40.80
CA ASN A 443 -15.34 15.63 -40.48
C ASN A 443 -16.02 16.87 -41.11
N LYS A 444 -17.28 16.76 -41.54
CA LYS A 444 -18.02 17.86 -42.18
C LYS A 444 -18.93 18.65 -41.23
N ASP A 445 -19.24 18.12 -40.05
CA ASP A 445 -20.18 18.70 -39.08
C ASP A 445 -19.53 18.99 -37.71
N ASP A 446 -18.61 19.95 -37.69
CA ASP A 446 -17.92 20.41 -36.48
C ASP A 446 -18.89 20.96 -35.41
N ASN A 447 -20.06 21.45 -35.80
CA ASN A 447 -21.03 22.09 -34.90
C ASN A 447 -21.55 21.15 -33.80
N PHE A 448 -21.77 19.86 -34.10
CA PHE A 448 -22.26 18.89 -33.12
C PHE A 448 -21.23 18.68 -32.01
N TYR A 449 -19.98 18.40 -32.37
CA TYR A 449 -18.90 18.12 -31.42
C TYR A 449 -18.52 19.39 -30.62
N ASN A 450 -18.40 20.55 -31.28
CA ASN A 450 -18.11 21.82 -30.63
C ASN A 450 -19.19 22.25 -29.63
N SER A 451 -20.48 21.94 -29.87
CA SER A 451 -21.56 22.22 -28.92
C SER A 451 -21.39 21.47 -27.59
N ARG A 452 -20.75 20.30 -27.62
CA ARG A 452 -20.46 19.43 -26.47
C ARG A 452 -19.05 19.63 -25.89
N GLY A 453 -18.26 20.57 -26.41
CA GLY A 453 -16.89 20.80 -25.93
C GLY A 453 -15.92 19.64 -26.21
N VAL A 454 -16.20 18.85 -27.25
CA VAL A 454 -15.37 17.74 -27.72
C VAL A 454 -14.88 18.04 -29.14
N ASN A 455 -13.70 17.52 -29.49
CA ASN A 455 -13.22 17.49 -30.87
C ASN A 455 -12.90 16.04 -31.29
N VAL A 456 -13.43 15.59 -32.43
CA VAL A 456 -13.03 14.32 -33.06
C VAL A 456 -11.85 14.62 -33.98
N ILE A 457 -10.71 14.00 -33.71
CA ILE A 457 -9.46 14.25 -34.42
C ILE A 457 -9.43 13.46 -35.73
N ARG A 458 -9.83 12.18 -35.68
CA ARG A 458 -9.97 11.30 -36.84
C ARG A 458 -10.73 10.03 -36.46
N VAL A 459 -11.28 9.38 -37.48
CA VAL A 459 -11.93 8.07 -37.38
C VAL A 459 -11.15 7.10 -38.27
N GLU A 460 -10.78 5.94 -37.76
CA GLU A 460 -10.05 4.91 -38.50
C GLU A 460 -10.92 3.64 -38.60
N VAL A 461 -11.10 3.13 -39.82
CA VAL A 461 -11.73 1.81 -40.02
C VAL A 461 -10.63 0.75 -39.93
N LEU A 462 -10.68 -0.08 -38.89
CA LEU A 462 -9.74 -1.17 -38.65
C LEU A 462 -10.03 -2.35 -39.59
N GLN A 463 -11.30 -2.77 -39.66
CA GLN A 463 -11.70 -3.94 -40.42
C GLN A 463 -13.13 -3.82 -40.97
N LYS A 464 -13.35 -4.41 -42.15
CA LYS A 464 -14.67 -4.61 -42.76
C LYS A 464 -14.96 -6.12 -42.82
N ARG A 465 -16.10 -6.56 -42.28
CA ARG A 465 -16.52 -7.98 -42.24
C ARG A 465 -17.98 -8.11 -42.66
N CYS A 466 -18.31 -8.90 -43.67
CA CYS A 466 -19.70 -9.27 -43.89
C CYS A 466 -20.20 -10.08 -42.68
N LYS A 467 -21.43 -9.81 -42.21
CA LYS A 467 -22.05 -10.55 -41.10
C LYS A 467 -22.32 -12.01 -41.48
N ASP A 468 -22.65 -12.23 -42.75
CA ASP A 468 -22.79 -13.57 -43.33
C ASP A 468 -21.41 -14.17 -43.65
N ALA A 469 -21.12 -15.31 -43.03
CA ALA A 469 -19.87 -16.04 -43.20
C ALA A 469 -19.72 -16.70 -44.58
N GLU A 470 -20.80 -16.97 -45.30
CA GLU A 470 -20.73 -17.49 -46.68
C GLU A 470 -20.35 -16.38 -47.66
N ILE A 471 -21.00 -15.22 -47.55
CA ILE A 471 -20.66 -14.03 -48.35
C ILE A 471 -19.22 -13.59 -48.07
N GLN A 472 -18.77 -13.60 -46.80
CA GLN A 472 -17.38 -13.28 -46.45
C GLN A 472 -16.37 -14.25 -47.08
N LYS A 473 -16.68 -15.56 -47.16
CA LYS A 473 -15.81 -16.55 -47.84
C LYS A 473 -15.74 -16.30 -49.34
N ILE A 474 -16.88 -16.07 -49.99
CA ILE A 474 -16.96 -15.76 -51.43
C ILE A 474 -16.16 -14.48 -51.73
N PHE A 475 -16.34 -13.43 -50.93
CA PHE A 475 -15.61 -12.18 -51.12
C PHE A 475 -14.09 -12.35 -50.94
N LYS A 476 -13.65 -13.16 -49.96
CA LYS A 476 -12.24 -13.50 -49.80
C LYS A 476 -11.68 -14.27 -51.00
N GLN A 477 -12.44 -15.26 -51.51
CA GLN A 477 -12.06 -15.99 -52.74
C GLN A 477 -11.92 -15.06 -53.94
N ILE A 478 -12.80 -14.07 -54.10
CA ILE A 478 -12.72 -13.06 -55.17
C ILE A 478 -11.45 -12.20 -55.02
N ILE A 479 -11.07 -11.81 -53.80
CA ILE A 479 -9.80 -11.09 -53.56
C ILE A 479 -8.60 -11.97 -53.91
N ASP A 480 -8.59 -13.23 -53.47
CA ASP A 480 -7.51 -14.17 -53.74
C ASP A 480 -7.39 -14.44 -55.25
N GLU A 481 -8.49 -14.60 -55.97
CA GLU A 481 -8.52 -14.75 -57.43
C GLU A 481 -8.03 -13.48 -58.15
N LYS A 482 -8.49 -12.29 -57.74
CA LYS A 482 -8.04 -11.00 -58.29
C LYS A 482 -6.53 -10.81 -58.09
N THR A 483 -6.01 -11.17 -56.93
CA THR A 483 -4.58 -11.13 -56.60
C THR A 483 -3.77 -12.10 -57.47
N ASN A 484 -4.26 -13.34 -57.63
CA ASN A 484 -3.65 -14.32 -58.52
C ASN A 484 -3.67 -13.88 -59.99
N ARG A 485 -4.75 -13.21 -60.44
CA ARG A 485 -4.86 -12.66 -61.79
C ARG A 485 -3.86 -11.52 -62.02
N ILE A 486 -3.70 -10.59 -61.06
CA ILE A 486 -2.68 -9.53 -61.14
C ILE A 486 -1.28 -10.14 -61.22
N LYS A 487 -0.95 -11.07 -60.31
CA LYS A 487 0.34 -11.79 -60.30
C LYS A 487 0.62 -12.56 -61.59
N ASN A 488 -0.42 -13.09 -62.25
CA ASN A 488 -0.27 -13.77 -63.55
C ASN A 488 -0.09 -12.77 -64.70
N ASN A 489 -0.77 -11.61 -64.67
CA ASN A 489 -0.54 -10.52 -65.62
C ASN A 489 0.89 -9.97 -65.49
N GLU A 490 1.35 -9.66 -64.28
CA GLU A 490 2.73 -9.17 -64.02
C GLU A 490 3.80 -10.15 -64.53
N LYS A 491 3.59 -11.46 -64.32
CA LYS A 491 4.47 -12.50 -64.90
C LYS A 491 4.44 -12.51 -66.43
N GLN A 492 3.27 -12.31 -67.04
CA GLN A 492 3.13 -12.26 -68.49
C GLN A 492 3.77 -10.99 -69.07
N GLU A 493 3.62 -9.85 -68.40
CA GLU A 493 4.27 -8.58 -68.75
C GLU A 493 5.80 -8.70 -68.63
N ALA A 494 6.32 -9.26 -67.53
CA ALA A 494 7.75 -9.52 -67.38
C ALA A 494 8.30 -10.46 -68.47
N SER A 495 7.56 -11.52 -68.81
CA SER A 495 7.93 -12.45 -69.91
C SER A 495 7.93 -11.75 -71.28
N ASN A 496 6.93 -10.91 -71.54
CA ASN A 496 6.86 -10.10 -72.75
C ASN A 496 8.00 -9.06 -72.81
N GLU A 497 8.34 -8.43 -71.68
CA GLU A 497 9.41 -7.44 -71.58
C GLU A 497 10.80 -8.08 -71.81
N ILE A 498 11.05 -9.26 -71.23
CA ILE A 498 12.26 -10.06 -71.51
C ILE A 498 12.34 -10.35 -73.01
N ARG A 499 11.27 -10.89 -73.61
CA ARG A 499 11.22 -11.22 -75.04
C ARG A 499 11.41 -9.99 -75.94
N LEU A 500 10.88 -8.83 -75.55
CA LEU A 500 11.10 -7.57 -76.25
C LEU A 500 12.56 -7.12 -76.15
N ARG A 501 13.17 -7.20 -74.95
CA ARG A 501 14.60 -6.90 -74.75
C ARG A 501 15.49 -7.81 -75.60
N ASP A 502 15.22 -9.12 -75.61
CA ASP A 502 15.94 -10.09 -76.44
C ASP A 502 15.85 -9.75 -77.94
N LEU A 503 14.64 -9.43 -78.43
CA LEU A 503 14.43 -9.01 -79.82
C LEU A 503 15.14 -7.68 -80.14
N THR A 504 15.14 -6.70 -79.24
CA THR A 504 15.90 -5.45 -79.45
C THR A 504 17.40 -5.71 -79.49
N GLY A 505 17.92 -6.60 -78.63
CA GLY A 505 19.32 -7.02 -78.65
C GLY A 505 19.71 -7.71 -79.95
N GLN A 506 18.84 -8.57 -80.50
CA GLN A 506 19.04 -9.21 -81.81
C GLN A 506 19.04 -8.18 -82.95
N ILE A 507 18.07 -7.26 -82.97
CA ILE A 507 17.98 -6.19 -83.98
C ILE A 507 19.23 -5.29 -83.95
N ASP A 508 19.72 -4.92 -82.76
CA ASP A 508 20.90 -4.07 -82.64
C ASP A 508 22.19 -4.83 -82.97
N ALA A 509 22.27 -6.13 -82.67
CA ALA A 509 23.35 -6.99 -83.17
C ALA A 509 23.35 -7.07 -84.71
N GLU A 510 22.19 -7.26 -85.35
CA GLU A 510 22.08 -7.27 -86.81
C GLU A 510 22.48 -5.92 -87.44
N LYS A 511 22.08 -4.78 -86.83
CA LYS A 511 22.53 -3.45 -87.27
C LYS A 511 24.05 -3.33 -87.18
N LEU A 512 24.66 -3.76 -86.07
CA LEU A 512 26.10 -3.74 -85.87
C LEU A 512 26.81 -4.63 -86.91
N PHE A 513 26.34 -5.85 -87.14
CA PHE A 513 26.83 -6.71 -88.23
C PHE A 513 26.70 -6.05 -89.61
N GLY A 514 25.58 -5.38 -89.89
CA GLY A 514 25.37 -4.62 -91.13
C GLY A 514 26.35 -3.45 -91.29
N THR A 515 26.69 -2.74 -90.21
CA THR A 515 27.72 -1.69 -90.24
C THR A 515 29.13 -2.26 -90.40
N LEU A 516 29.47 -3.34 -89.70
CA LEU A 516 30.74 -4.03 -89.82
C LEU A 516 30.95 -4.56 -91.25
N LEU A 517 29.91 -5.13 -91.86
CA LEU A 517 29.96 -5.61 -93.25
C LEU A 517 30.19 -4.46 -94.25
N LYS A 518 29.59 -3.29 -94.02
CA LYS A 518 29.86 -2.08 -94.85
C LYS A 518 31.31 -1.62 -94.71
N ILE A 519 31.83 -1.54 -93.48
CA ILE A 519 33.24 -1.18 -93.21
C ILE A 519 34.17 -2.20 -93.87
N LYS A 520 33.89 -3.50 -93.73
CA LYS A 520 34.69 -4.57 -94.35
C LYS A 520 34.73 -4.44 -95.87
N LYS A 521 33.59 -4.19 -96.52
CA LYS A 521 33.52 -3.96 -97.97
C LYS A 521 34.23 -2.70 -98.42
N GLU A 522 34.18 -1.62 -97.65
CA GLU A 522 34.90 -0.39 -98.01
C GLU A 522 36.42 -0.54 -97.79
N ASN A 523 36.85 -1.21 -96.73
CA ASN A 523 38.26 -1.57 -96.53
C ASN A 523 38.78 -2.46 -97.66
N GLU A 524 38.02 -3.51 -98.02
CA GLU A 524 38.32 -4.38 -99.16
C GLU A 524 38.38 -3.57 -100.48
N ARG A 525 37.51 -2.59 -100.67
CA ARG A 525 37.57 -1.69 -101.84
C ARG A 525 38.81 -0.79 -101.81
N GLN A 526 39.18 -0.26 -100.65
CA GLN A 526 40.38 0.58 -100.47
C GLN A 526 41.67 -0.22 -100.66
N GLU A 527 41.73 -1.46 -100.19
CA GLU A 527 42.84 -2.39 -100.39
C GLU A 527 43.02 -2.69 -101.89
N ASN A 528 41.95 -3.10 -102.58
CA ASN A 528 41.96 -3.30 -104.04
C ASN A 528 42.34 -2.01 -104.82
N GLN A 529 41.93 -0.83 -104.36
CA GLN A 529 42.33 0.45 -104.97
C GLN A 529 43.79 0.78 -104.68
N ALA A 530 44.30 0.53 -103.48
CA ALA A 530 45.69 0.74 -103.11
C ALA A 530 46.62 -0.17 -103.92
N ASP A 531 46.26 -1.44 -104.09
CA ASP A 531 46.98 -2.39 -104.96
C ASP A 531 46.99 -1.93 -106.42
N GLY A 532 45.84 -1.50 -106.95
CA GLY A 532 45.74 -0.95 -108.30
C GLY A 532 46.60 0.31 -108.51
N ILE A 533 46.63 1.21 -107.52
CA ILE A 533 47.49 2.41 -107.54
C ILE A 533 48.97 2.05 -107.40
N ALA A 534 49.30 1.04 -106.58
CA ALA A 534 50.67 0.56 -106.40
C ALA A 534 51.22 -0.05 -107.71
N GLU A 535 50.44 -0.89 -108.40
CA GLU A 535 50.82 -1.42 -109.72
C GLU A 535 50.89 -0.31 -110.78
N GLY A 536 49.93 0.62 -110.81
CA GLY A 536 49.97 1.79 -111.71
C GLY A 536 51.22 2.65 -111.48
N SER A 537 51.61 2.86 -110.22
CA SER A 537 52.81 3.60 -109.85
C SER A 537 54.11 2.86 -110.22
N LYS A 538 54.15 1.52 -110.10
CA LYS A 538 55.27 0.70 -110.61
C LYS A 538 55.45 0.89 -112.12
N ILE A 539 54.34 0.87 -112.89
CA ILE A 539 54.35 1.10 -114.35
C ILE A 539 54.83 2.52 -114.67
N GLN A 540 54.30 3.54 -113.99
CA GLN A 540 54.67 4.95 -114.24
C GLN A 540 56.15 5.21 -113.93
N ASN A 541 56.64 4.71 -112.80
CA ASN A 541 58.05 4.82 -112.41
C ASN A 541 58.98 4.12 -113.43
N PHE A 542 58.56 2.97 -113.97
CA PHE A 542 59.28 2.30 -115.05
C PHE A 542 59.34 3.18 -116.32
N ILE A 543 58.19 3.71 -116.79
CA ILE A 543 58.11 4.54 -118.01
C ILE A 543 58.93 5.84 -117.89
N ASN A 544 58.92 6.47 -116.71
CA ASN A 544 59.68 7.70 -116.44
C ASN A 544 61.19 7.45 -116.48
N ASN A 545 61.67 6.32 -115.94
CA ASN A 545 63.10 5.99 -115.88
C ASN A 545 63.73 5.64 -117.25
N LEU A 546 62.95 5.50 -118.33
CA LEU A 546 63.47 5.22 -119.68
C LEU A 546 63.90 6.48 -120.47
N GLY A 547 63.80 7.69 -119.91
CA GLY A 547 64.23 8.95 -120.55
C GLY A 547 63.31 9.45 -121.67
N ASP A 548 63.32 10.74 -121.98
CA ASP A 548 62.29 11.37 -122.84
C ASP A 548 62.50 11.18 -124.35
N ASP A 549 63.67 10.68 -124.77
CA ASP A 549 64.02 10.47 -126.19
C ASP A 549 63.26 9.29 -126.85
N ILE A 550 62.48 8.52 -126.09
CA ILE A 550 61.77 7.32 -126.58
C ILE A 550 60.25 7.56 -126.59
N PRO A 551 59.55 7.43 -127.74
CA PRO A 551 58.09 7.54 -127.83
C PRO A 551 57.37 6.54 -126.90
N LEU A 552 56.25 7.00 -126.32
CA LEU A 552 55.48 6.26 -125.30
C LEU A 552 55.08 4.84 -125.74
N GLU A 553 54.70 4.66 -127.02
CA GLU A 553 54.33 3.35 -127.58
C GLU A 553 55.47 2.32 -127.48
N LYS A 554 56.72 2.74 -127.72
CA LYS A 554 57.89 1.85 -127.58
C LYS A 554 58.24 1.56 -126.12
N LYS A 555 58.07 2.54 -125.22
CA LYS A 555 58.25 2.31 -123.77
C LYS A 555 57.25 1.25 -123.25
N LEU A 556 56.01 1.28 -123.74
CA LEU A 556 54.98 0.28 -123.41
C LEU A 556 55.30 -1.10 -123.98
N GLN A 557 55.78 -1.21 -125.24
CA GLN A 557 56.22 -2.50 -125.80
C GLN A 557 57.34 -3.13 -124.96
N ILE A 558 58.37 -2.36 -124.59
CA ILE A 558 59.48 -2.85 -123.74
C ILE A 558 58.96 -3.35 -122.39
N TYR A 559 58.00 -2.65 -121.78
CA TYR A 559 57.37 -3.10 -120.54
C TYR A 559 56.61 -4.43 -120.72
N PHE A 560 55.81 -4.56 -121.78
CA PHE A 560 55.08 -5.80 -122.07
C PHE A 560 56.01 -6.97 -122.39
N ASP A 561 57.10 -6.76 -123.12
CA ASP A 561 58.09 -7.81 -123.41
C ASP A 561 58.77 -8.29 -122.13
N ILE A 562 59.17 -7.38 -121.22
CA ILE A 562 59.73 -7.74 -119.91
C ILE A 562 58.69 -8.48 -119.04
N GLN A 563 57.42 -8.08 -119.07
CA GLN A 563 56.36 -8.78 -118.34
C GLN A 563 56.03 -10.15 -118.95
N ASN A 564 56.14 -10.30 -120.26
CA ASN A 564 56.05 -11.60 -120.94
C ASN A 564 57.24 -12.49 -120.56
N THR A 565 58.46 -11.96 -120.52
CA THR A 565 59.64 -12.70 -120.03
C THR A 565 59.47 -13.13 -118.57
N LYS A 566 58.99 -12.26 -117.68
CA LYS A 566 58.70 -12.60 -116.27
C LYS A 566 57.57 -13.62 -116.12
N ARG A 567 56.51 -13.54 -116.95
CA ARG A 567 55.47 -14.59 -117.00
C ARG A 567 56.06 -15.92 -117.45
N LEU A 568 56.94 -15.92 -118.46
CA LEU A 568 57.62 -17.13 -118.93
C LEU A 568 58.58 -17.70 -117.89
N GLU A 569 59.33 -16.88 -117.15
CA GLU A 569 60.15 -17.31 -116.00
C GLU A 569 59.28 -17.93 -114.89
N LEU A 570 58.18 -17.27 -114.50
CA LEU A 570 57.24 -17.80 -113.50
C LEU A 570 56.64 -19.14 -113.93
N LEU A 571 56.21 -19.25 -115.20
CA LEU A 571 55.70 -20.48 -115.80
C LEU A 571 56.75 -21.59 -115.92
N ALA A 572 58.04 -21.26 -116.10
CA ALA A 572 59.14 -22.22 -116.13
C ALA A 572 59.60 -22.65 -114.73
N SER A 573 59.46 -21.78 -113.73
CA SER A 573 60.00 -21.98 -112.38
C SER A 573 59.18 -22.93 -111.49
N ASN A 574 57.88 -23.13 -111.79
CA ASN A 574 56.97 -23.91 -110.94
C ASN A 574 56.09 -24.89 -111.73
N LYS A 575 55.82 -26.06 -111.13
CA LYS A 575 54.78 -27.00 -111.59
C LYS A 575 53.39 -26.39 -111.40
N THR A 576 52.96 -25.57 -112.34
CA THR A 576 51.68 -24.85 -112.28
C THR A 576 50.72 -25.36 -113.35
N SER A 577 49.54 -25.83 -112.95
CA SER A 577 48.47 -26.26 -113.87
C SER A 577 47.73 -25.06 -114.44
N MET A 578 47.74 -24.90 -115.76
CA MET A 578 47.03 -23.82 -116.43
C MET A 578 45.55 -24.18 -116.64
N TYR A 579 44.64 -23.39 -116.06
CA TYR A 579 43.21 -23.50 -116.33
C TYR A 579 42.84 -22.56 -117.49
N LEU A 580 42.66 -23.13 -118.68
CA LEU A 580 42.15 -22.42 -119.86
C LEU A 580 40.63 -22.45 -119.88
N THR A 581 39.97 -21.33 -120.19
CA THR A 581 38.50 -21.31 -120.34
C THR A 581 38.09 -21.65 -121.78
N PRO A 582 36.90 -22.23 -122.02
CA PRO A 582 36.47 -22.64 -123.36
C PRO A 582 36.36 -21.52 -124.42
N LYS A 583 36.49 -20.25 -124.03
CA LYS A 583 36.49 -19.10 -124.94
C LYS A 583 37.87 -18.78 -125.51
N GLU A 584 38.93 -19.38 -124.98
CA GLU A 584 40.33 -19.04 -125.26
C GLU A 584 41.02 -20.06 -126.19
N VAL A 585 40.25 -20.99 -126.76
CA VAL A 585 40.74 -22.11 -127.59
C VAL A 585 39.93 -22.19 -128.90
N ASP A 586 40.51 -21.78 -130.03
CA ASP A 586 39.92 -21.96 -131.37
C ASP A 586 40.49 -23.24 -132.03
N THR A 587 39.86 -24.38 -131.76
CA THR A 587 40.26 -25.68 -132.34
C THR A 587 39.47 -26.01 -133.61
N LYS A 588 40.06 -25.74 -134.78
CA LYS A 588 39.65 -26.37 -136.04
C LYS A 588 40.26 -27.78 -136.17
N VAL A 589 39.45 -28.81 -135.96
CA VAL A 589 39.87 -30.20 -136.13
C VAL A 589 39.76 -30.60 -137.61
N VAL A 590 40.91 -30.85 -138.25
CA VAL A 590 40.98 -31.56 -139.54
C VAL A 590 40.94 -33.06 -139.26
N ASN A 591 39.99 -33.77 -139.88
CA ASN A 591 39.78 -35.19 -139.62
C ASN A 591 40.48 -36.04 -140.70
N VAL A 592 41.47 -36.85 -140.29
CA VAL A 592 42.09 -37.88 -141.13
C VAL A 592 42.23 -39.16 -140.32
N ASN A 593 41.37 -40.14 -140.61
CA ASN A 593 41.48 -41.50 -140.09
C ASN A 593 42.83 -42.12 -140.48
N THR A 594 43.52 -42.79 -139.55
CA THR A 594 44.05 -44.15 -139.80
C THR A 594 44.68 -44.83 -138.56
N MET A 595 44.46 -46.15 -138.47
CA MET A 595 45.37 -47.19 -137.93
C MET A 595 45.54 -47.38 -136.40
N TYR A 596 45.00 -48.52 -135.92
CA TYR A 596 45.34 -49.29 -134.70
C TYR A 596 45.01 -48.69 -133.32
N SER A 597 44.89 -49.47 -132.22
CA SER A 597 44.44 -50.86 -131.97
C SER A 597 44.50 -51.12 -130.46
N THR A 598 43.61 -52.00 -129.93
CA THR A 598 43.80 -52.82 -128.71
C THR A 598 44.08 -52.16 -127.35
N ASN A 599 43.05 -52.19 -126.50
CA ASN A 599 43.00 -52.92 -125.21
C ASN A 599 44.03 -52.70 -124.08
N ASP A 600 43.43 -52.36 -122.93
CA ASP A 600 43.64 -52.93 -121.59
C ASP A 600 44.87 -52.58 -120.73
N VAL A 601 44.68 -52.86 -119.43
CA VAL A 601 45.59 -52.79 -118.27
C VAL A 601 45.75 -51.38 -117.66
N VAL A 602 44.95 -50.91 -116.69
CA VAL A 602 44.65 -51.40 -115.31
C VAL A 602 45.61 -50.84 -114.24
N GLN A 603 45.01 -50.32 -113.16
CA GLN A 603 45.61 -50.02 -111.83
C GLN A 603 46.56 -48.79 -111.73
N GLN A 604 46.70 -48.10 -110.59
CA GLN A 604 46.25 -48.35 -109.20
C GLN A 604 46.17 -47.01 -108.40
N LYS A 605 45.27 -46.91 -107.38
CA LYS A 605 45.47 -46.17 -106.10
C LYS A 605 45.54 -44.63 -106.12
N ASP A 606 45.32 -43.84 -105.04
CA ASP A 606 44.78 -43.97 -103.65
C ASP A 606 44.61 -42.52 -103.10
N LEU A 607 43.93 -42.14 -101.99
CA LEU A 607 43.10 -42.78 -100.94
C LEU A 607 42.27 -41.67 -100.20
N ASN A 608 41.65 -41.98 -99.05
CA ASN A 608 41.32 -41.07 -97.90
C ASN A 608 40.51 -39.78 -98.16
N ARG A 609 39.23 -39.60 -97.76
CA ARG A 609 38.35 -40.15 -96.69
C ARG A 609 38.62 -39.60 -95.27
N ILE A 610 37.50 -39.39 -94.52
CA ILE A 610 37.34 -39.02 -93.08
C ILE A 610 37.32 -37.49 -92.87
N ASN A 611 36.18 -36.83 -92.53
CA ASN A 611 35.36 -36.83 -91.27
C ASN A 611 36.07 -36.07 -90.11
N ILE A 612 35.43 -35.38 -89.14
CA ILE A 612 34.02 -35.30 -88.69
C ILE A 612 33.82 -34.01 -87.82
N GLU A 613 32.57 -33.49 -87.72
CA GLU A 613 32.00 -32.56 -86.70
C GLU A 613 32.70 -31.20 -86.40
N VAL A 614 31.98 -30.14 -85.98
CA VAL A 614 30.55 -30.00 -85.55
C VAL A 614 29.76 -29.16 -86.55
#